data_AF-A0AAU3QXW7-F1
#
_entry.id   AF-A0AAU3QXW7-F1
#
_cell.length_a   1.000
_cell.length_b   1.000
_cell.length_c   1.000
_cell.angle_alpha   90.00
_cell.angle_beta   90.00
_cell.angle_gamma   90.00
#
_symmetry.space_group_name_H-M   'P 1'
#
loop_
_entity.id
_entity.type
_entity.pdbx_description
1 polymer ?
#
loop_
_entity_poly.entity_id
_entity_poly.type
_entity_poly.pdbx_seq_one_letter_code
_entity_poly.pdbx_strand_id
1 'polypeptide(L)'
;MPDPELPRSATEPEAVISEIVRSADPACERIDVVAVLQTVFRQRPQLRTLAEVLQARGDLLTSGRPDGPRAIERLVRALREAGAEQLVLPRCGDCGRERPLTGLGDGARICGACSNRRVARANPCVICGSTTLAGRDRAGRPRCRAHPPWGATDPAEELAKLIAARPFGVSPATAQQAIRSIEPTRPGQLRLLWAVEGTPDLLTGRGAEGPPKISALAQALIDRGARGVVVPLCPFCQHTTDLKQRRDGLRCCGPCWSDTKIATCAACGRARPIGGRRFDGQPLCGTCRQHDPFNHRPCSVCGEMRLRNSRTDDGGICAACREIPTALCATCGERGPCYFAATDAPKCLPCSAKERAEAVCAACGKHRRVNNRTATGEPLCSNCGNKPKPCAGCGGIFRTSGRTPEGEPLCQTCWAKHPAAHRPCTQCGSVERLHRHGRCAACARAADLRQLLSPPGGLMRTELEPVFQALLKPPPRTVLHWIHKVPARRAVLQTLATERGPLTHEVLDRFATAPTIAYLRAALVAAGALPDRDEQLA
;
A
#
# COMPACT_ATOMS: atom_id res chain seq x y z
N MET A 1 -4.03 26.80 -29.97
CA MET A 1 -2.60 26.44 -30.12
C MET A 1 -2.58 24.97 -30.44
N PRO A 2 -2.07 24.54 -31.61
CA PRO A 2 -1.87 23.12 -31.87
C PRO A 2 -1.02 22.55 -30.74
N ASP A 3 -1.48 21.45 -30.17
CA ASP A 3 -0.80 20.75 -29.08
C ASP A 3 0.62 20.41 -29.58
N PRO A 4 1.71 20.89 -28.96
CA PRO A 4 3.04 20.51 -29.39
C PRO A 4 3.14 18.99 -29.33
N GLU A 5 3.45 18.37 -30.46
CA GLU A 5 3.52 16.93 -30.61
C GLU A 5 4.43 16.36 -29.52
N LEU A 6 3.82 15.66 -28.56
CA LEU A 6 4.53 15.18 -27.37
C LEU A 6 5.63 14.20 -27.80
N PRO A 7 6.82 14.25 -27.19
CA PRO A 7 7.92 13.37 -27.59
C PRO A 7 7.55 11.91 -27.35
N ARG A 8 8.13 10.99 -28.14
CA ARG A 8 7.89 9.54 -28.02
C ARG A 8 8.13 9.00 -26.59
N SER A 9 9.07 9.57 -25.85
CA SER A 9 9.33 9.21 -24.44
C SER A 9 8.16 9.53 -23.50
N ALA A 10 7.25 10.41 -23.89
CA ALA A 10 6.03 10.74 -23.15
C ALA A 10 4.83 9.86 -23.54
N THR A 11 4.67 9.59 -24.85
CA THR A 11 3.53 8.86 -25.43
C THR A 11 3.74 7.34 -25.39
N GLU A 12 4.93 6.87 -25.74
CA GLU A 12 5.33 5.46 -25.89
C GLU A 12 6.59 5.13 -25.06
N PRO A 13 6.61 5.41 -23.73
CA PRO A 13 7.81 5.23 -22.92
C PRO A 13 8.32 3.78 -22.92
N GLU A 14 7.43 2.79 -22.98
CA GLU A 14 7.82 1.38 -23.04
C GLU A 14 8.55 1.03 -24.34
N ALA A 15 8.10 1.57 -25.48
CA ALA A 15 8.74 1.35 -26.78
C ALA A 15 10.12 2.02 -26.83
N VAL A 16 10.21 3.29 -26.43
CA VAL A 16 11.47 4.05 -26.39
C VAL A 16 12.50 3.37 -25.51
N ILE A 17 12.11 2.93 -24.31
CA ILE A 17 13.04 2.21 -23.41
C ILE A 17 13.47 0.89 -24.04
N SER A 18 12.55 0.14 -24.67
CA SER A 18 12.87 -1.15 -25.28
C SER A 18 13.86 -1.00 -26.44
N GLU A 19 13.69 0.00 -27.30
CA GLU A 19 14.62 0.33 -28.39
C GLU A 19 16.03 0.63 -27.86
N ILE A 20 16.13 1.51 -26.84
CA ILE A 20 17.41 1.90 -26.25
C ILE A 20 18.09 0.71 -25.57
N VAL A 21 17.33 -0.12 -24.85
CA VAL A 21 17.84 -1.32 -24.18
C VAL A 21 18.41 -2.32 -25.18
N ARG A 22 17.69 -2.62 -26.27
CA ARG A 22 18.16 -3.55 -27.32
C ARG A 22 19.38 -3.02 -28.06
N SER A 23 19.44 -1.70 -28.28
CA SER A 23 20.63 -1.06 -28.85
C SER A 23 21.84 -1.13 -27.90
N ALA A 24 21.62 -1.02 -26.58
CA ALA A 24 22.69 -1.09 -25.59
C ALA A 24 23.16 -2.52 -25.31
N ASP A 25 22.29 -3.51 -25.54
CA ASP A 25 22.58 -4.92 -25.30
C ASP A 25 21.80 -5.83 -26.29
N PRO A 26 22.47 -6.37 -27.33
CA PRO A 26 21.84 -7.25 -28.30
C PRO A 26 21.24 -8.54 -27.71
N ALA A 27 21.67 -9.00 -26.52
CA ALA A 27 21.05 -10.13 -25.86
C ALA A 27 19.58 -9.86 -25.48
N CYS A 28 19.20 -8.58 -25.34
CA CYS A 28 17.84 -8.16 -25.04
C CYS A 28 16.84 -8.36 -26.18
N GLU A 29 17.28 -8.73 -27.40
CA GLU A 29 16.35 -9.17 -28.47
C GLU A 29 15.57 -10.43 -28.07
N ARG A 30 16.15 -11.26 -27.20
CA ARG A 30 15.53 -12.49 -26.69
C ARG A 30 14.70 -12.27 -25.43
N ILE A 31 14.60 -11.02 -24.95
CA ILE A 31 13.94 -10.64 -23.71
C ILE A 31 12.65 -9.88 -24.03
N ASP A 32 11.55 -10.25 -23.36
CA ASP A 32 10.34 -9.43 -23.35
C ASP A 32 10.54 -8.22 -22.44
N VAL A 33 11.22 -7.19 -22.97
CA VAL A 33 11.53 -5.95 -22.25
C VAL A 33 10.25 -5.26 -21.78
N VAL A 34 9.15 -5.34 -22.53
CA VAL A 34 7.87 -4.73 -22.15
C VAL A 34 7.29 -5.41 -20.92
N ALA A 35 7.30 -6.75 -20.86
CA ALA A 35 6.87 -7.48 -19.66
C ALA A 35 7.76 -7.18 -18.43
N VAL A 36 9.08 -7.04 -18.64
CA VAL A 36 10.01 -6.61 -17.57
C VAL A 36 9.63 -5.22 -17.06
N LEU A 37 9.39 -4.26 -17.96
CA LEU A 37 8.99 -2.91 -17.60
C LEU A 37 7.67 -2.87 -16.83
N GLN A 38 6.66 -3.65 -17.25
CA GLN A 38 5.37 -3.74 -16.58
C GLN A 38 5.48 -4.36 -15.17
N THR A 39 6.40 -5.31 -14.99
CA THR A 39 6.68 -5.95 -13.70
C THR A 39 7.41 -5.00 -12.75
N VAL A 40 8.43 -4.29 -13.25
CA VAL A 40 9.27 -3.40 -12.44
C VAL A 40 8.54 -2.09 -12.13
N PHE A 41 7.88 -1.49 -13.11
CA PHE A 41 7.34 -0.14 -13.00
C PHE A 41 5.82 -0.12 -12.99
N ARG A 42 5.26 -0.02 -11.78
CA ARG A 42 3.80 0.06 -11.56
C ARG A 42 3.18 1.41 -11.97
N GLN A 43 4.00 2.43 -12.19
CA GLN A 43 3.54 3.80 -12.45
C GLN A 43 4.17 4.34 -13.74
N ARG A 44 3.36 4.58 -14.78
CA ARG A 44 3.83 5.17 -16.05
C ARG A 44 4.60 6.50 -15.91
N PRO A 45 4.34 7.39 -14.93
CA PRO A 45 5.22 8.54 -14.71
C PRO A 45 6.69 8.15 -14.47
N GLN A 46 6.94 7.02 -13.80
CA GLN A 46 8.30 6.51 -13.61
C GLN A 46 8.92 6.02 -14.92
N LEU A 47 8.12 5.35 -15.78
CA LEU A 47 8.55 4.91 -17.11
C LEU A 47 8.86 6.10 -18.03
N ARG A 48 8.06 7.16 -17.97
CA ARG A 48 8.28 8.37 -18.78
C ARG A 48 9.56 9.09 -18.39
N THR A 49 9.75 9.35 -17.10
CA THR A 49 11.00 9.94 -16.60
C THR A 49 12.21 9.07 -16.95
N LEU A 50 12.05 7.74 -16.93
CA LEU A 50 13.11 6.83 -17.35
C LEU A 50 13.39 6.91 -18.86
N ALA A 51 12.35 6.88 -19.69
CA ALA A 51 12.44 6.99 -21.14
C ALA A 51 13.10 8.31 -21.57
N GLU A 52 12.69 9.43 -20.98
CA GLU A 52 13.27 10.76 -21.24
C GLU A 52 14.76 10.81 -20.89
N VAL A 53 15.14 10.31 -19.69
CA VAL A 53 16.54 10.27 -19.27
C VAL A 53 17.38 9.37 -20.16
N LEU A 54 16.88 8.16 -20.49
CA LEU A 54 17.61 7.22 -21.35
C LEU A 54 17.71 7.71 -22.80
N GLN A 55 16.69 8.42 -23.28
CA GLN A 55 16.73 9.01 -24.62
C GLN A 55 17.81 10.09 -24.72
N ALA A 56 18.01 10.89 -23.67
CA ALA A 56 19.09 11.87 -23.62
C ALA A 56 20.46 11.24 -23.30
N ARG A 57 20.49 10.16 -22.52
CA ARG A 57 21.70 9.55 -21.93
C ARG A 57 21.60 8.02 -21.88
N GLY A 58 21.60 7.39 -23.05
CA GLY A 58 21.54 5.93 -23.18
C GLY A 58 22.77 5.22 -22.61
N ASP A 59 23.92 5.91 -22.59
CA ASP A 59 25.19 5.45 -22.00
C ASP A 59 25.08 5.08 -20.51
N LEU A 60 24.05 5.56 -19.80
CA LEU A 60 23.82 5.21 -18.40
C LEU A 60 23.49 3.74 -18.18
N LEU A 61 23.08 3.02 -19.21
CA LEU A 61 22.82 1.58 -19.14
C LEU A 61 24.11 0.74 -19.11
N THR A 62 25.24 1.28 -19.58
CA THR A 62 26.49 0.53 -19.79
C THR A 62 27.70 1.17 -19.07
N SER A 63 27.66 2.47 -18.79
CA SER A 63 28.80 3.20 -18.19
C SER A 63 29.01 2.96 -16.69
N GLY A 64 28.01 2.43 -15.98
CA GLY A 64 28.05 2.27 -14.52
C GLY A 64 28.02 3.60 -13.74
N ARG A 65 27.74 4.72 -14.41
CA ARG A 65 27.67 6.04 -13.78
C ARG A 65 26.47 6.18 -12.83
N PRO A 66 26.61 6.90 -11.71
CA PRO A 66 25.52 7.13 -10.74
C PRO A 66 24.50 8.19 -11.16
N ASP A 67 24.57 8.70 -12.38
CA ASP A 67 23.69 9.78 -12.82
C ASP A 67 22.24 9.31 -13.01
N GLY A 68 21.28 10.22 -12.86
CA GLY A 68 19.87 9.96 -13.19
C GLY A 68 19.02 9.31 -12.07
N PRO A 69 17.81 8.81 -12.42
CA PRO A 69 16.86 8.29 -11.45
C PRO A 69 17.22 6.87 -11.00
N ARG A 70 16.85 6.51 -9.76
CA ARG A 70 16.94 5.14 -9.23
C ARG A 70 16.22 4.09 -10.10
N ALA A 71 15.34 4.53 -11.00
CA ALA A 71 14.69 3.67 -11.98
C ALA A 71 15.70 2.95 -12.89
N ILE A 72 16.86 3.56 -13.23
CA ILE A 72 17.90 2.93 -14.06
C ILE A 72 18.46 1.69 -13.37
N GLU A 73 18.85 1.79 -12.09
CA GLU A 73 19.33 0.65 -11.29
C GLU A 73 18.33 -0.52 -11.28
N ARG A 74 17.03 -0.20 -11.13
CA ARG A 74 15.96 -1.20 -11.08
C ARG A 74 15.74 -1.88 -12.43
N LEU A 75 15.83 -1.13 -13.52
CA LEU A 75 15.72 -1.65 -14.89
C LEU A 75 16.90 -2.56 -15.22
N VAL A 76 18.13 -2.06 -15.06
CA VAL A 76 19.35 -2.82 -15.36
C VAL A 76 19.40 -4.12 -14.56
N ARG A 77 19.06 -4.07 -13.27
CA ARG A 77 18.99 -5.29 -12.45
C ARG A 77 18.02 -6.33 -13.03
N ALA A 78 16.79 -5.91 -13.32
CA ALA A 78 15.76 -6.82 -13.82
C ALA A 78 16.08 -7.37 -15.23
N LEU A 79 16.72 -6.57 -16.08
CA LEU A 79 17.14 -7.02 -17.40
C LEU A 79 18.33 -7.99 -17.33
N ARG A 80 19.31 -7.74 -16.45
CA ARG A 80 20.40 -8.70 -16.20
C ARG A 80 19.87 -10.03 -15.64
N GLU A 81 18.91 -9.96 -14.72
CA GLU A 81 18.18 -11.14 -14.23
C GLU A 81 17.41 -11.86 -15.34
N ALA A 82 16.96 -11.14 -16.38
CA ALA A 82 16.30 -11.69 -17.56
C ALA A 82 17.26 -12.13 -18.69
N GLY A 83 18.58 -12.00 -18.50
CA GLY A 83 19.59 -12.46 -19.47
C GLY A 83 20.33 -11.38 -20.26
N ALA A 84 20.24 -10.11 -19.85
CA ALA A 84 21.08 -9.05 -20.42
C ALA A 84 22.54 -9.23 -19.98
N GLU A 85 23.47 -9.10 -20.93
CA GLU A 85 24.90 -9.39 -20.78
C GLU A 85 25.76 -8.13 -20.68
N GLN A 86 25.39 -7.05 -21.37
CA GLN A 86 26.21 -5.82 -21.52
C GLN A 86 25.78 -4.68 -20.60
N LEU A 87 24.61 -4.78 -19.96
CA LEU A 87 24.12 -3.73 -19.07
C LEU A 87 24.90 -3.72 -17.74
N VAL A 88 25.30 -2.53 -17.28
CA VAL A 88 26.14 -2.34 -16.09
C VAL A 88 25.37 -1.63 -15.00
N LEU A 89 25.39 -2.19 -13.78
CA LEU A 89 24.74 -1.55 -12.63
C LEU A 89 25.46 -0.25 -12.24
N PRO A 90 24.71 0.82 -11.93
CA PRO A 90 25.32 2.07 -11.50
C PRO A 90 26.04 1.88 -10.17
N ARG A 91 27.23 2.46 -10.06
CA ARG A 91 28.09 2.41 -8.86
C ARG A 91 27.87 3.63 -7.99
N CYS A 92 28.04 3.49 -6.68
CA CYS A 92 27.88 4.60 -5.75
C CYS A 92 28.84 5.76 -6.06
N GLY A 93 28.33 6.98 -6.23
CA GLY A 93 29.15 8.16 -6.51
C GLY A 93 30.20 8.49 -5.45
N ASP A 94 30.01 8.05 -4.21
CA ASP A 94 30.97 8.30 -3.12
C ASP A 94 32.01 7.19 -2.96
N CYS A 95 31.61 5.92 -3.06
CA CYS A 95 32.49 4.79 -2.69
C CYS A 95 32.80 3.83 -3.84
N GLY A 96 32.25 4.07 -5.04
CA GLY A 96 32.44 3.23 -6.23
C GLY A 96 31.86 1.82 -6.14
N ARG A 97 31.26 1.44 -5.00
CA ARG A 97 30.70 0.10 -4.80
C ARG A 97 29.35 -0.03 -5.49
N GLU A 98 29.15 -1.16 -6.13
CA GLU A 98 27.87 -1.58 -6.70
C GLU A 98 26.93 -2.00 -5.55
N ARG A 99 25.97 -1.14 -5.21
CA ARG A 99 24.99 -1.31 -4.11
C ARG A 99 23.72 -0.53 -4.44
N PRO A 100 22.58 -0.80 -3.76
CA PRO A 100 21.39 0.01 -3.91
C PRO A 100 21.63 1.50 -3.62
N LEU A 101 21.38 2.36 -4.61
CA LEU A 101 21.65 3.79 -4.55
C LEU A 101 20.41 4.56 -4.09
N THR A 102 20.12 4.45 -2.80
CA THR A 102 18.92 5.03 -2.18
C THR A 102 19.04 6.51 -1.83
N GLY A 103 20.25 7.08 -1.86
CA GLY A 103 20.53 8.48 -1.53
C GLY A 103 20.91 9.32 -2.74
N LEU A 104 21.11 10.61 -2.49
CA LEU A 104 21.67 11.59 -3.42
C LEU A 104 22.78 12.36 -2.70
N GLY A 105 23.93 12.55 -3.34
CA GLY A 105 25.04 13.36 -2.85
C GLY A 105 25.72 14.07 -4.02
N ASP A 106 25.90 15.39 -3.92
CA ASP A 106 26.57 16.24 -4.90
C ASP A 106 26.10 16.01 -6.35
N GLY A 107 24.78 15.84 -6.54
CA GLY A 107 24.17 15.60 -7.86
C GLY A 107 24.18 14.15 -8.34
N ALA A 108 24.89 13.24 -7.67
CA ALA A 108 25.00 11.83 -8.02
C ALA A 108 24.25 10.90 -7.06
N ARG A 109 23.86 9.72 -7.54
CA ARG A 109 23.28 8.68 -6.70
C ARG A 109 24.34 8.02 -5.82
N ILE A 110 24.01 7.87 -4.54
CA ILE A 110 24.89 7.26 -3.54
C ILE A 110 24.16 6.17 -2.77
N CYS A 111 24.92 5.19 -2.25
CA CYS A 111 24.35 4.14 -1.42
C CYS A 111 23.92 4.68 -0.04
N GLY A 112 22.99 3.97 0.61
CA GLY A 112 22.48 4.37 1.93
C GLY A 112 23.58 4.53 3.00
N ALA A 113 24.64 3.72 2.95
CA ALA A 113 25.76 3.84 3.88
C ALA A 113 26.54 5.16 3.70
N CYS A 114 26.80 5.57 2.46
CA CYS A 114 27.45 6.83 2.16
C CYS A 114 26.55 8.03 2.50
N SER A 115 25.26 7.94 2.19
CA SER A 115 24.27 8.95 2.62
C SER A 115 24.26 9.13 4.13
N ASN A 116 24.18 8.04 4.89
CA ASN A 116 24.24 8.07 6.35
C ASN A 116 25.57 8.64 6.87
N ARG A 117 26.69 8.33 6.21
CA ARG A 117 28.01 8.88 6.56
C ARG A 117 28.09 10.38 6.31
N ARG A 118 27.51 10.89 5.21
CA ARG A 118 27.40 12.34 4.96
C ARG A 118 26.58 13.02 6.04
N VAL A 119 25.42 12.48 6.37
CA VAL A 119 24.58 13.00 7.48
C VAL A 119 25.36 13.01 8.79
N ALA A 120 26.04 11.92 9.11
CA ALA A 120 26.86 11.79 10.32
C ALA A 120 27.99 12.84 10.38
N ARG A 121 28.74 13.03 9.29
CA ARG A 121 29.83 14.01 9.18
C ARG A 121 29.35 15.46 9.24
N ALA A 122 28.20 15.75 8.65
CA ALA A 122 27.59 17.08 8.68
C ALA A 122 26.97 17.42 10.06
N ASN A 123 26.88 16.45 10.97
CA ASN A 123 26.23 16.60 12.27
C ASN A 123 27.11 16.04 13.41
N PRO A 124 28.35 16.55 13.58
CA PRO A 124 29.22 16.12 14.66
C PRO A 124 28.65 16.57 16.00
N CYS A 125 28.75 15.73 17.04
CA CYS A 125 28.27 16.09 18.37
C CYS A 125 28.95 17.37 18.87
N VAL A 126 28.15 18.34 19.32
CA VAL A 126 28.70 19.61 19.81
C VAL A 126 29.50 19.49 21.13
N ILE A 127 29.47 18.33 21.81
CA ILE A 127 30.33 18.08 22.99
C ILE A 127 31.67 17.46 22.61
N CYS A 128 31.63 16.37 21.83
CA CYS A 128 32.80 15.50 21.65
C CYS A 128 33.20 15.28 20.18
N GLY A 129 32.57 15.98 19.23
CA GLY A 129 32.84 15.85 17.80
C GLY A 129 32.38 14.52 17.15
N SER A 130 31.94 13.54 17.94
CA SER A 130 31.51 12.23 17.42
C SER A 130 30.40 12.35 16.36
N THR A 131 30.53 11.61 15.27
CA THR A 131 29.55 11.58 14.17
C THR A 131 28.41 10.57 14.40
N THR A 132 28.29 10.00 15.61
CA THR A 132 27.23 9.02 15.93
C THR A 132 25.92 9.70 16.32
N LEU A 133 25.31 10.44 15.38
CA LEU A 133 24.10 11.24 15.61
C LEU A 133 22.96 10.41 16.25
N ALA A 134 22.56 10.79 17.46
CA ALA A 134 21.44 10.21 18.19
C ALA A 134 20.22 11.14 18.20
N GLY A 135 20.44 12.44 18.13
CA GLY A 135 19.38 13.44 18.15
C GLY A 135 19.93 14.86 18.13
N ARG A 136 19.04 15.82 18.38
CA ARG A 136 19.38 17.23 18.53
C ARG A 136 18.98 17.71 19.91
N ASP A 137 19.75 18.63 20.48
CA ASP A 137 19.38 19.32 21.71
C ASP A 137 18.32 20.39 21.49
N ARG A 138 17.95 21.11 22.56
CA ARG A 138 16.94 22.17 22.52
C ARG A 138 17.26 23.29 21.52
N ALA A 139 18.55 23.58 21.30
CA ALA A 139 19.02 24.57 20.34
C ALA A 139 19.14 24.01 18.91
N GLY A 140 18.68 22.79 18.67
CA GLY A 140 18.79 22.11 17.37
C GLY A 140 20.19 21.58 17.06
N ARG A 141 21.12 21.63 18.02
CA ARG A 141 22.52 21.21 17.81
C ARG A 141 22.64 19.68 17.90
N PRO A 142 23.44 19.04 17.03
CA PRO A 142 23.61 17.59 17.01
C PRO A 142 24.25 17.03 18.29
N ARG A 143 23.76 15.86 18.70
CA ARG A 143 24.18 15.12 19.89
C ARG A 143 24.42 13.66 19.54
N CYS A 144 25.50 13.06 20.07
CA CYS A 144 25.82 11.65 19.82
C CYS A 144 25.12 10.70 20.82
N ARG A 145 25.23 9.39 20.58
CA ARG A 145 24.67 8.36 21.48
C ARG A 145 25.24 8.40 22.90
N ALA A 146 26.49 8.81 23.07
CA ALA A 146 27.13 8.98 24.38
C ALA A 146 26.69 10.27 25.09
N HIS A 147 26.17 11.26 24.36
CA HIS A 147 25.71 12.54 24.89
C HIS A 147 24.26 12.81 24.48
N PRO A 148 23.30 11.93 24.84
CA PRO A 148 21.93 12.06 24.38
C PRO A 148 21.27 13.36 24.87
N PRO A 149 20.40 13.98 24.08
CA PRO A 149 19.81 15.28 24.41
C PRO A 149 18.80 15.26 25.57
N TRP A 150 18.29 14.08 25.96
CA TRP A 150 17.32 13.92 27.04
C TRP A 150 17.95 13.75 28.43
N GLY A 151 19.28 13.70 28.55
CA GLY A 151 19.95 13.52 29.85
C GLY A 151 19.53 12.23 30.57
N ALA A 152 19.57 12.26 31.91
CA ALA A 152 19.20 11.13 32.77
C ALA A 152 17.68 11.04 33.03
N THR A 153 16.95 12.15 32.98
CA THR A 153 15.52 12.23 33.29
C THR A 153 14.63 11.63 32.20
N ASP A 154 13.42 11.21 32.57
CA ASP A 154 12.40 10.74 31.63
C ASP A 154 11.60 11.95 31.09
N PRO A 155 11.69 12.29 29.78
CA PRO A 155 10.95 13.42 29.23
C PRO A 155 9.44 13.31 29.37
N ALA A 156 8.89 12.09 29.40
CA ALA A 156 7.45 11.89 29.60
C ALA A 156 7.03 12.20 31.04
N GLU A 157 7.88 11.90 32.01
CA GLU A 157 7.66 12.22 33.42
C GLU A 157 7.70 13.73 33.65
N GLU A 158 8.72 14.41 33.13
CA GLU A 158 8.85 15.87 33.27
C GLU A 158 7.71 16.62 32.59
N LEU A 159 7.31 16.20 31.38
CA LEU A 159 6.14 16.80 30.71
C LEU A 159 4.85 16.53 31.49
N ALA A 160 4.71 15.36 32.10
CA ALA A 160 3.55 15.04 32.92
C ALA A 160 3.46 15.94 34.17
N LYS A 161 4.59 16.23 34.83
CA LYS A 161 4.66 17.18 35.94
C LYS A 161 4.20 18.57 35.50
N LEU A 162 4.68 19.06 34.35
CA LEU A 162 4.28 20.37 33.79
C LEU A 162 2.78 20.45 33.48
N ILE A 163 2.19 19.38 32.95
CA ILE A 163 0.76 19.31 32.66
C ILE A 163 -0.05 19.29 33.96
N ALA A 164 0.36 18.48 34.95
CA ALA A 164 -0.33 18.33 36.22
C ALA A 164 -0.26 19.59 37.11
N ALA A 165 0.79 20.41 36.96
CA ALA A 165 0.91 21.69 37.65
C ALA A 165 -0.10 22.74 37.19
N ARG A 166 -0.83 22.50 36.10
CA ARG A 166 -1.88 23.38 35.58
C ARG A 166 -3.26 22.99 36.09
N PRO A 167 -4.26 23.90 36.06
CA PRO A 167 -5.61 23.62 36.54
C PRO A 167 -6.42 22.72 35.58
N PHE A 168 -5.77 21.74 34.94
CA PHE A 168 -6.41 20.76 34.08
C PHE A 168 -7.08 19.63 34.86
N GLY A 169 -6.73 19.44 36.14
CA GLY A 169 -7.35 18.41 36.99
C GLY A 169 -6.94 16.98 36.65
N VAL A 170 -5.76 16.77 36.05
CA VAL A 170 -5.19 15.45 35.78
C VAL A 170 -3.96 15.19 36.65
N SER A 171 -3.82 13.95 37.13
CA SER A 171 -2.63 13.54 37.88
C SER A 171 -1.40 13.41 36.97
N PRO A 172 -0.17 13.52 37.51
CA PRO A 172 1.05 13.25 36.76
C PRO A 172 1.06 11.84 36.12
N ALA A 173 0.59 10.81 36.84
CA ALA A 173 0.54 9.45 36.30
C ALA A 173 -0.40 9.34 35.08
N THR A 174 -1.57 9.98 35.15
CA THR A 174 -2.55 10.03 34.05
C THR A 174 -1.97 10.77 32.83
N ALA A 175 -1.32 11.91 33.06
CA ALA A 175 -0.69 12.69 31.99
C ALA A 175 0.46 11.89 31.33
N GLN A 176 1.29 11.21 32.11
CA GLN A 176 2.38 10.37 31.60
C GLN A 176 1.86 9.22 30.71
N GLN A 177 0.76 8.57 31.10
CA GLN A 177 0.12 7.53 30.29
C GLN A 177 -0.41 8.09 28.96
N ALA A 178 -1.04 9.28 28.98
CA ALA A 178 -1.47 9.96 27.76
C ALA A 178 -0.28 10.21 26.81
N ILE A 179 0.81 10.79 27.33
CA ILE A 179 2.02 11.10 26.55
C ILE A 179 2.59 9.84 25.89
N ARG A 180 2.80 8.77 26.67
CA ARG A 180 3.36 7.50 26.18
C ARG A 180 2.46 6.81 25.16
N SER A 181 1.14 6.95 25.27
CA SER A 181 0.20 6.37 24.31
C SER A 181 0.27 7.03 22.92
N ILE A 182 0.57 8.34 22.88
CA ILE A 182 0.62 9.12 21.64
C ILE A 182 2.02 9.18 21.02
N GLU A 183 3.06 9.17 21.85
CA GLU A 183 4.46 9.27 21.45
C GLU A 183 5.32 8.25 22.22
N PRO A 184 5.56 7.06 21.65
CA PRO A 184 6.32 6.01 22.30
C PRO A 184 7.84 6.26 22.27
N THR A 185 8.31 7.21 21.46
CA THR A 185 9.75 7.44 21.29
C THR A 185 10.25 8.54 22.22
N ARG A 186 11.36 8.29 22.92
CA ARG A 186 12.00 9.28 23.82
C ARG A 186 12.34 10.62 23.11
N PRO A 187 12.86 10.64 21.87
CA PRO A 187 13.05 11.89 21.13
C PRO A 187 11.75 12.63 20.82
N GLY A 188 10.66 11.91 20.58
CA GLY A 188 9.35 12.52 20.36
C GLY A 188 8.78 13.15 21.63
N GLN A 189 8.88 12.44 22.76
CA GLN A 189 8.47 12.94 24.08
C GLN A 189 9.26 14.20 24.45
N LEU A 190 10.57 14.21 24.21
CA LEU A 190 11.42 15.38 24.44
C LEU A 190 11.01 16.59 23.59
N ARG A 191 10.62 16.37 22.32
CA ARG A 191 10.08 17.45 21.48
C ARG A 191 8.76 18.02 22.00
N LEU A 192 7.90 17.17 22.58
CA LEU A 192 6.66 17.64 23.22
C LEU A 192 6.96 18.42 24.49
N LEU A 193 7.88 17.91 25.33
CA LEU A 193 8.34 18.58 26.54
C LEU A 193 8.84 20.00 26.22
N TRP A 194 9.84 20.11 25.34
CA TRP A 194 10.41 21.41 24.99
C TRP A 194 9.42 22.36 24.34
N ALA A 195 8.49 21.84 23.54
CA ALA A 195 7.45 22.65 22.93
C ALA A 195 6.50 23.24 24.00
N VAL A 196 6.07 22.44 24.97
CA VAL A 196 5.18 22.90 26.05
C VAL A 196 5.90 23.83 27.03
N GLU A 197 7.19 23.59 27.30
CA GLU A 197 8.01 24.53 28.10
C GLU A 197 8.21 25.87 27.38
N GLY A 198 8.49 25.85 26.08
CA GLY A 198 8.68 27.08 25.29
C GLY A 198 7.38 27.80 24.96
N THR A 199 6.25 27.08 24.94
CA THR A 199 4.93 27.62 24.67
C THR A 199 3.91 26.93 25.58
N PRO A 200 3.80 27.41 26.84
CA PRO A 200 2.74 27.09 27.80
C PRO A 200 1.36 26.80 27.23
N ASP A 201 0.92 27.62 26.30
CA ASP A 201 -0.48 27.67 25.86
C ASP A 201 -0.80 26.73 24.69
N LEU A 202 0.14 25.84 24.33
CA LEU A 202 -0.08 24.82 23.30
C LEU A 202 -1.27 23.89 23.60
N LEU A 203 -1.60 23.72 24.89
CA LEU A 203 -2.74 22.90 25.31
C LEU A 203 -4.01 23.72 25.57
N THR A 204 -3.96 25.06 25.53
CA THR A 204 -5.08 25.93 25.92
C THR A 204 -5.56 26.87 24.82
N GLY A 205 -4.84 26.96 23.69
CA GLY A 205 -5.30 27.76 22.54
C GLY A 205 -4.29 27.87 21.38
N ARG A 206 -3.00 27.71 21.65
CA ARG A 206 -1.92 27.84 20.65
C ARG A 206 -1.50 26.52 20.01
N GLY A 207 -2.30 25.46 20.15
CA GLY A 207 -1.92 24.11 19.73
C GLY A 207 -1.51 23.99 18.26
N ALA A 208 -2.00 24.86 17.37
CA ALA A 208 -1.60 24.85 15.95
C ALA A 208 -0.13 25.23 15.72
N GLU A 209 0.54 25.87 16.68
CA GLU A 209 1.97 26.20 16.60
C GLU A 209 2.87 25.01 16.97
N GLY A 210 2.28 24.01 17.64
CA GLY A 210 3.01 22.91 18.24
C GLY A 210 3.48 21.83 17.24
N PRO A 211 4.20 20.82 17.76
CA PRO A 211 4.64 19.67 16.98
C PRO A 211 3.46 18.79 16.53
N PRO A 212 3.64 17.89 15.53
CA PRO A 212 2.56 17.09 14.93
C PRO A 212 1.66 16.32 15.90
N LYS A 213 2.16 15.99 17.09
CA LYS A 213 1.47 15.15 18.08
C LYS A 213 0.68 15.96 19.12
N ILE A 214 0.73 17.29 19.09
CA ILE A 214 0.10 18.14 20.11
C ILE A 214 -1.43 18.01 20.11
N SER A 215 -2.09 17.98 18.94
CA SER A 215 -3.54 17.78 18.86
C SER A 215 -3.96 16.41 19.39
N ALA A 216 -3.16 15.37 19.10
CA ALA A 216 -3.40 14.02 19.59
C ALA A 216 -3.18 13.91 21.10
N LEU A 217 -2.17 14.62 21.64
CA LEU A 217 -1.95 14.72 23.10
C LEU A 217 -3.11 15.45 23.79
N ALA A 218 -3.55 16.59 23.25
CA ALA A 218 -4.68 17.34 23.77
C ALA A 218 -5.94 16.47 23.85
N GLN A 219 -6.27 15.75 22.77
CA GLN A 219 -7.38 14.81 22.77
C GLN A 219 -7.18 13.69 23.80
N ALA A 220 -6.00 13.09 23.87
CA ALA A 220 -5.71 12.01 24.83
C ALA A 220 -5.79 12.42 26.30
N LEU A 221 -5.56 13.71 26.60
CA LEU A 221 -5.74 14.30 27.93
C LEU A 221 -7.22 14.54 28.24
N ILE A 222 -7.99 15.08 27.28
CA ILE A 222 -9.44 15.28 27.41
C ILE A 222 -10.15 13.94 27.62
N ASP A 223 -9.79 12.91 26.84
CA ASP A 223 -10.31 11.55 26.97
C ASP A 223 -10.02 10.95 28.36
N ARG A 224 -9.06 11.52 29.10
CA ARG A 224 -8.67 11.14 30.48
C ARG A 224 -9.13 12.15 31.53
N GLY A 225 -10.09 13.00 31.21
CA GLY A 225 -10.75 13.89 32.16
C GLY A 225 -10.06 15.25 32.36
N ALA A 226 -9.08 15.63 31.53
CA ALA A 226 -8.51 16.97 31.58
C ALA A 226 -9.55 18.04 31.23
N ARG A 227 -9.65 19.07 32.07
CA ARG A 227 -10.48 20.26 31.83
C ARG A 227 -9.63 21.41 31.30
N GLY A 228 -10.24 22.33 30.55
CA GLY A 228 -9.54 23.51 30.02
C GLY A 228 -8.47 23.23 28.95
N VAL A 229 -8.30 21.97 28.53
CA VAL A 229 -7.46 21.58 27.39
C VAL A 229 -8.26 21.76 26.09
N VAL A 230 -7.63 22.35 25.08
CA VAL A 230 -8.26 22.66 23.79
C VAL A 230 -7.55 21.90 22.67
N VAL A 231 -8.31 21.12 21.90
CA VAL A 231 -7.81 20.58 20.63
C VAL A 231 -7.86 21.71 19.60
N PRO A 232 -6.71 22.11 18.99
CA PRO A 232 -6.67 23.25 18.11
C PRO A 232 -7.48 22.99 16.83
N LEU A 233 -8.34 23.93 16.48
CA LEU A 233 -8.94 24.01 15.15
C LEU A 233 -7.90 24.53 14.15
N CYS A 234 -8.14 24.28 12.86
CA CYS A 234 -7.33 24.83 11.79
C CYS A 234 -7.36 26.36 11.85
N PRO A 235 -6.23 27.07 11.98
CA PRO A 235 -6.24 28.53 12.10
C PRO A 235 -6.83 29.26 10.89
N PHE A 236 -6.83 28.60 9.73
CA PHE A 236 -7.25 29.21 8.46
C PHE A 236 -8.73 29.03 8.14
N CYS A 237 -9.32 27.88 8.47
CA CYS A 237 -10.75 27.62 8.22
C CYS A 237 -11.59 27.45 9.47
N GLN A 238 -10.96 27.20 10.63
CA GLN A 238 -11.63 27.01 11.93
C GLN A 238 -12.70 25.90 11.97
N HIS A 239 -12.69 24.97 11.00
CA HIS A 239 -13.73 23.94 10.88
C HIS A 239 -13.30 22.53 11.26
N THR A 240 -12.00 22.28 11.45
CA THR A 240 -11.49 20.92 11.67
C THR A 240 -10.26 20.90 12.55
N THR A 241 -10.08 19.81 13.28
CA THR A 241 -8.93 19.51 14.15
C THR A 241 -7.91 18.57 13.50
N ASP A 242 -8.14 18.10 12.26
CA ASP A 242 -7.19 17.21 11.54
C ASP A 242 -6.04 18.02 10.91
N LEU A 243 -5.11 18.45 11.77
CA LEU A 243 -4.03 19.37 11.40
C LEU A 243 -2.75 18.65 10.98
N LYS A 244 -2.79 17.91 9.87
CA LYS A 244 -1.65 17.13 9.37
C LYS A 244 -0.59 17.93 8.62
N GLN A 245 -0.96 19.08 8.07
CA GLN A 245 -0.11 19.86 7.15
C GLN A 245 0.48 21.09 7.84
N ARG A 246 1.36 21.83 7.13
CA ARG A 246 1.92 23.12 7.56
C ARG A 246 1.68 24.21 6.52
N ARG A 247 1.28 25.39 6.99
CA ARG A 247 1.12 26.64 6.22
C ARG A 247 1.55 27.80 7.12
N ASP A 248 2.45 28.64 6.62
CA ASP A 248 2.93 29.85 7.32
C ASP A 248 3.43 29.57 8.75
N GLY A 249 4.18 28.47 8.92
CA GLY A 249 4.68 28.02 10.24
C GLY A 249 3.66 27.29 11.12
N LEU A 250 2.37 27.44 10.85
CA LEU A 250 1.27 26.83 11.62
C LEU A 250 0.83 25.48 11.05
N ARG A 251 0.28 24.63 11.91
CA ARG A 251 -0.40 23.39 11.55
C ARG A 251 -1.77 23.69 10.97
N CYS A 252 -2.10 23.06 9.85
CA CYS A 252 -3.37 23.28 9.16
C CYS A 252 -3.94 21.98 8.57
N CYS A 253 -5.20 22.06 8.15
CA CYS A 253 -5.89 20.95 7.51
C CYS A 253 -5.46 20.77 6.04
N GLY A 254 -5.77 19.61 5.47
CA GLY A 254 -5.48 19.30 4.07
C GLY A 254 -6.01 20.31 3.05
N PRO A 255 -7.27 20.78 3.17
CA PRO A 255 -7.83 21.82 2.29
C PRO A 255 -7.04 23.13 2.33
N CYS A 256 -6.84 23.73 3.51
CA CYS A 256 -6.12 25.01 3.63
C CYS A 256 -4.65 24.93 3.19
N TRP A 257 -4.03 23.75 3.28
CA TRP A 257 -2.72 23.50 2.67
C TRP A 257 -2.79 23.38 1.15
N SER A 258 -3.86 22.81 0.61
CA SER A 258 -4.05 22.70 -0.85
C SER A 258 -4.24 24.07 -1.49
N ASP A 259 -4.81 25.04 -0.75
CA ASP A 259 -4.97 26.42 -1.21
C ASP A 259 -3.63 27.12 -1.46
N THR A 260 -2.57 26.76 -0.73
CA THR A 260 -1.22 27.32 -0.98
C THR A 260 -0.64 26.85 -2.31
N LYS A 261 -1.28 25.88 -2.95
CA LYS A 261 -0.92 25.34 -4.27
C LYS A 261 -1.86 25.80 -5.37
N ILE A 262 -2.63 26.86 -5.15
CA ILE A 262 -3.46 27.44 -6.20
C ILE A 262 -2.55 28.07 -7.25
N ALA A 263 -2.73 27.64 -8.49
CA ALA A 263 -2.15 28.29 -9.66
C ALA A 263 -3.12 28.18 -10.83
N THR A 264 -2.86 28.94 -11.89
CA THR A 264 -3.61 28.87 -13.15
C THR A 264 -3.40 27.51 -13.81
N CYS A 265 -4.47 26.73 -13.95
CA CYS A 265 -4.41 25.42 -14.61
C CYS A 265 -4.16 25.59 -16.12
N ALA A 266 -3.13 24.93 -16.65
CA ALA A 266 -2.75 25.03 -18.05
C ALA A 266 -3.71 24.35 -19.04
N ALA A 267 -4.66 23.54 -18.53
CA ALA A 267 -5.70 22.92 -19.36
C ALA A 267 -7.01 23.72 -19.37
N CYS A 268 -7.46 24.25 -18.22
CA CYS A 268 -8.75 24.94 -18.13
C CYS A 268 -8.66 26.45 -17.87
N GLY A 269 -7.46 27.00 -17.72
CA GLY A 269 -7.20 28.43 -17.48
C GLY A 269 -7.64 28.95 -16.09
N ARG A 270 -8.24 28.12 -15.24
CA ARG A 270 -8.77 28.56 -13.93
C ARG A 270 -7.74 28.44 -12.82
N ALA A 271 -7.73 29.41 -11.91
CA ALA A 271 -6.98 29.34 -10.65
C ALA A 271 -7.60 28.27 -9.75
N ARG A 272 -6.87 27.17 -9.53
CA ARG A 272 -7.33 26.02 -8.71
C ARG A 272 -6.15 25.37 -8.00
N PRO A 273 -6.39 24.62 -6.90
CA PRO A 273 -5.35 23.79 -6.28
C PRO A 273 -4.74 22.84 -7.31
N ILE A 274 -3.42 22.93 -7.48
CA ILE A 274 -2.69 22.13 -8.45
C ILE A 274 -2.53 20.71 -7.91
N GLY A 275 -3.22 19.79 -8.61
CA GLY A 275 -3.24 18.37 -8.30
C GLY A 275 -2.10 17.62 -8.98
N GLY A 276 -1.45 18.19 -9.99
CA GLY A 276 -0.31 17.59 -10.68
C GLY A 276 0.22 18.51 -11.78
N ARG A 277 1.09 17.98 -12.63
CA ARG A 277 1.66 18.69 -13.78
C ARG A 277 1.51 17.84 -15.04
N ARG A 278 1.41 18.50 -16.19
CA ARG A 278 1.56 17.88 -17.51
C ARG A 278 3.02 17.46 -17.75
N PHE A 279 3.27 16.81 -18.87
CA PHE A 279 4.61 16.43 -19.30
C PHE A 279 5.53 17.65 -19.49
N ASP A 280 5.03 18.72 -20.11
CA ASP A 280 5.68 20.03 -20.27
C ASP A 280 5.95 20.81 -18.96
N GLY A 281 5.71 20.18 -17.79
CA GLY A 281 5.85 20.79 -16.47
C GLY A 281 4.73 21.76 -16.09
N GLN A 282 3.79 22.02 -16.99
CA GLN A 282 2.72 22.99 -16.74
C GLN A 282 1.72 22.48 -15.69
N PRO A 283 1.22 23.37 -14.81
CA PRO A 283 0.37 22.98 -13.70
C PRO A 283 -1.03 22.52 -14.15
N LEU A 284 -1.52 21.41 -13.59
CA LEU A 284 -2.88 20.93 -13.77
C LEU A 284 -3.64 20.91 -12.44
N CYS A 285 -4.86 21.45 -12.45
CA CYS A 285 -5.78 21.26 -11.35
C CYS A 285 -6.15 19.77 -11.20
N GLY A 286 -6.59 19.37 -10.00
CA GLY A 286 -6.97 17.98 -9.72
C GLY A 286 -7.98 17.41 -10.73
N THR A 287 -8.99 18.18 -11.15
CA THR A 287 -10.00 17.75 -12.12
C THR A 287 -9.42 17.56 -13.52
N CYS A 288 -8.66 18.52 -14.04
CA CYS A 288 -8.04 18.40 -15.36
C CYS A 288 -7.04 17.24 -15.39
N ARG A 289 -6.30 17.02 -14.30
CA ARG A 289 -5.42 15.85 -14.16
C ARG A 289 -6.18 14.53 -14.29
N GLN A 290 -7.40 14.43 -13.77
CA GLN A 290 -8.21 13.21 -13.89
C GLN A 290 -8.67 12.94 -15.33
N HIS A 291 -8.98 13.99 -16.09
CA HIS A 291 -9.44 13.89 -17.48
C HIS A 291 -8.32 13.82 -18.51
N ASP A 292 -7.11 14.26 -18.13
CA ASP A 292 -5.93 14.16 -18.97
C ASP A 292 -5.69 12.69 -19.40
N PRO A 293 -5.86 12.36 -20.70
CA PRO A 293 -5.69 11.00 -21.23
C PRO A 293 -4.32 10.40 -20.88
N PHE A 294 -3.33 11.26 -20.67
CA PHE A 294 -1.99 10.89 -20.21
C PHE A 294 -2.00 10.10 -18.89
N ASN A 295 -3.02 10.32 -18.04
CA ASN A 295 -3.21 9.65 -16.75
C ASN A 295 -4.15 8.42 -16.82
N HIS A 296 -4.76 8.13 -17.97
CA HIS A 296 -5.71 7.02 -18.15
C HIS A 296 -5.02 5.70 -18.43
N ARG A 297 -5.64 4.60 -18.00
CA ARG A 297 -5.15 3.23 -18.23
C ARG A 297 -6.35 2.32 -18.55
N PRO A 298 -6.12 1.16 -19.19
CA PRO A 298 -7.18 0.18 -19.38
C PRO A 298 -7.78 -0.21 -18.02
N CYS A 299 -9.10 -0.12 -17.92
CA CYS A 299 -9.84 -0.59 -16.77
C CYS A 299 -9.89 -2.13 -16.81
N SER A 300 -9.64 -2.80 -15.69
CA SER A 300 -9.69 -4.28 -15.64
C SER A 300 -11.08 -4.91 -15.72
N VAL A 301 -12.13 -4.09 -15.88
CA VAL A 301 -13.53 -4.53 -15.99
C VAL A 301 -14.08 -4.25 -17.38
N CYS A 302 -13.97 -3.00 -17.87
CA CYS A 302 -14.48 -2.65 -19.21
C CYS A 302 -13.42 -2.53 -20.30
N GLY A 303 -12.13 -2.65 -19.99
CA GLY A 303 -11.04 -2.48 -20.96
C GLY A 303 -10.75 -1.03 -21.38
N GLU A 304 -11.71 -0.11 -21.22
CA GLU A 304 -11.57 1.29 -21.63
C GLU A 304 -10.44 2.06 -20.94
N MET A 305 -9.82 2.98 -21.68
CA MET A 305 -8.79 3.89 -21.19
C MET A 305 -9.40 4.95 -20.27
N ARG A 306 -9.32 4.74 -18.95
CA ARG A 306 -9.86 5.67 -17.94
C ARG A 306 -8.95 5.84 -16.74
N LEU A 307 -9.19 6.88 -15.93
CA LEU A 307 -8.52 7.01 -14.64
C LEU A 307 -9.01 5.91 -13.67
N ARG A 308 -8.06 5.21 -13.03
CA ARG A 308 -8.34 4.11 -12.11
C ARG A 308 -8.33 4.58 -10.67
N ASN A 309 -9.42 4.31 -9.94
CA ASN A 309 -9.61 4.77 -8.55
C ASN A 309 -9.18 3.74 -7.50
N SER A 310 -8.89 2.49 -7.89
CA SER A 310 -8.37 1.44 -7.00
C SER A 310 -6.93 1.06 -7.35
N ARG A 311 -6.13 0.74 -6.32
CA ARG A 311 -4.72 0.33 -6.42
C ARG A 311 -4.58 -1.16 -6.08
N THR A 312 -5.34 -2.03 -6.75
CA THR A 312 -5.20 -3.49 -6.63
C THR A 312 -4.24 -4.02 -7.69
N ASP A 313 -3.67 -5.20 -7.45
CA ASP A 313 -2.73 -5.83 -8.36
C ASP A 313 -3.38 -6.25 -9.71
N ASP A 314 -4.70 -6.40 -9.76
CA ASP A 314 -5.49 -6.72 -10.97
C ASP A 314 -5.78 -5.48 -11.85
N GLY A 315 -4.84 -4.54 -11.94
CA GLY A 315 -4.91 -3.47 -12.92
C GLY A 315 -5.94 -2.37 -12.67
N GLY A 316 -6.62 -2.28 -11.52
CA GLY A 316 -7.46 -1.16 -11.08
C GLY A 316 -8.76 -0.92 -11.89
N ILE A 317 -9.79 -0.39 -11.24
CA ILE A 317 -11.13 -0.20 -11.82
C ILE A 317 -11.42 1.31 -11.98
N CYS A 318 -12.05 1.70 -13.10
CA CYS A 318 -12.45 3.08 -13.34
C CYS A 318 -13.68 3.49 -12.51
N ALA A 319 -13.90 4.79 -12.34
CA ALA A 319 -15.05 5.30 -11.58
C ALA A 319 -16.41 4.82 -12.12
N ALA A 320 -16.55 4.65 -13.44
CA ALA A 320 -17.78 4.17 -14.08
C ALA A 320 -17.94 2.64 -14.06
N CYS A 321 -16.87 1.85 -14.04
CA CYS A 321 -17.01 0.42 -13.71
C CYS A 321 -17.20 0.19 -12.22
N ARG A 322 -16.96 1.24 -11.43
CA ARG A 322 -17.45 1.38 -10.07
C ARG A 322 -18.91 1.92 -10.03
N GLU A 323 -19.46 2.47 -11.13
CA GLU A 323 -20.81 3.07 -11.30
C GLU A 323 -21.45 2.72 -12.69
N ILE A 324 -22.18 1.60 -12.75
CA ILE A 324 -22.67 0.84 -13.93
C ILE A 324 -23.12 1.70 -15.17
N PRO A 325 -22.63 1.41 -16.41
CA PRO A 325 -22.91 2.21 -17.62
C PRO A 325 -24.35 2.09 -18.16
N THR A 326 -24.86 3.08 -18.91
CA THR A 326 -26.21 3.08 -19.52
C THR A 326 -26.22 2.56 -20.96
N ALA A 327 -27.13 1.64 -21.29
CA ALA A 327 -27.37 1.11 -22.64
C ALA A 327 -28.87 0.88 -22.90
N LEU A 328 -29.27 0.59 -24.14
CA LEU A 328 -30.63 0.12 -24.46
C LEU A 328 -30.75 -1.33 -23.99
N CYS A 329 -31.68 -1.62 -23.10
CA CYS A 329 -31.83 -2.96 -22.57
C CYS A 329 -32.29 -3.93 -23.67
N ALA A 330 -31.54 -4.98 -23.94
CA ALA A 330 -31.91 -6.06 -24.84
C ALA A 330 -33.22 -6.77 -24.45
N THR A 331 -33.68 -6.63 -23.20
CA THR A 331 -34.93 -7.25 -22.71
C THR A 331 -36.15 -6.34 -22.84
N CYS A 332 -36.04 -5.04 -22.59
CA CYS A 332 -37.20 -4.13 -22.61
C CYS A 332 -37.10 -2.99 -23.61
N GLY A 333 -36.02 -2.90 -24.37
CA GLY A 333 -35.75 -1.80 -25.31
C GLY A 333 -35.38 -0.48 -24.63
N GLU A 334 -35.82 -0.23 -23.40
CA GLU A 334 -35.61 1.04 -22.69
C GLU A 334 -34.13 1.33 -22.36
N ARG A 335 -33.77 2.61 -22.46
CA ARG A 335 -32.42 3.10 -22.16
C ARG A 335 -32.24 3.31 -20.65
N GLY A 336 -31.25 2.65 -20.04
CA GLY A 336 -30.97 2.78 -18.60
C GLY A 336 -29.63 2.14 -18.19
N PRO A 337 -29.18 2.29 -16.93
CA PRO A 337 -27.96 1.61 -16.44
C PRO A 337 -28.09 0.11 -16.68
N CYS A 338 -27.16 -0.47 -17.42
CA CYS A 338 -27.17 -1.85 -17.88
C CYS A 338 -25.91 -2.60 -17.44
N TYR A 339 -26.10 -3.83 -16.99
CA TYR A 339 -25.00 -4.80 -17.01
C TYR A 339 -24.68 -5.13 -18.46
N PHE A 340 -23.40 -5.38 -18.74
CA PHE A 340 -22.92 -5.72 -20.08
C PHE A 340 -23.30 -4.67 -21.14
N ALA A 341 -23.31 -3.39 -20.75
CA ALA A 341 -23.69 -2.26 -21.61
C ALA A 341 -22.92 -2.18 -22.96
N ALA A 342 -21.74 -2.81 -23.03
CA ALA A 342 -20.87 -2.85 -24.21
C ALA A 342 -20.93 -4.18 -24.99
N THR A 343 -21.82 -5.10 -24.61
CA THR A 343 -22.08 -6.32 -25.40
C THR A 343 -23.35 -6.15 -26.23
N ASP A 344 -23.70 -7.17 -27.00
CA ASP A 344 -24.95 -7.30 -27.77
C ASP A 344 -26.19 -7.58 -26.91
N ALA A 345 -25.98 -8.03 -25.66
CA ALA A 345 -27.02 -8.32 -24.68
C ALA A 345 -26.98 -7.41 -23.43
N PRO A 346 -26.95 -6.07 -23.57
CA PRO A 346 -26.97 -5.16 -22.44
C PRO A 346 -28.31 -5.27 -21.70
N LYS A 347 -28.30 -5.40 -20.37
CA LYS A 347 -29.55 -5.57 -19.60
C LYS A 347 -29.68 -4.56 -18.48
N CYS A 348 -30.77 -3.78 -18.49
CA CYS A 348 -30.97 -2.69 -17.53
C CYS A 348 -31.18 -3.21 -16.10
N LEU A 349 -30.77 -2.43 -15.10
CA LEU A 349 -30.93 -2.77 -13.69
C LEU A 349 -32.39 -3.11 -13.33
N PRO A 350 -33.42 -2.38 -13.83
CA PRO A 350 -34.81 -2.73 -13.58
C PRO A 350 -35.25 -4.07 -14.19
N CYS A 351 -34.86 -4.41 -15.42
CA CYS A 351 -35.21 -5.70 -16.04
C CYS A 351 -34.45 -6.86 -15.41
N SER A 352 -33.17 -6.67 -15.13
CA SER A 352 -32.40 -7.60 -14.29
C SER A 352 -33.03 -7.78 -12.91
N ALA A 353 -33.66 -6.74 -12.35
CA ALA A 353 -34.38 -6.82 -11.08
C ALA A 353 -35.80 -7.38 -11.19
N LYS A 354 -36.45 -7.31 -12.37
CA LYS A 354 -37.79 -7.88 -12.64
C LYS A 354 -37.71 -9.38 -12.88
N GLU A 355 -36.63 -9.84 -13.48
CA GLU A 355 -36.31 -11.27 -13.62
C GLU A 355 -35.92 -11.93 -12.29
N ARG A 356 -35.75 -11.15 -11.21
CA ARG A 356 -35.62 -11.74 -9.87
C ARG A 356 -36.97 -12.25 -9.44
N ALA A 357 -37.02 -13.53 -9.07
CA ALA A 357 -38.21 -14.15 -8.53
C ALA A 357 -38.83 -13.29 -7.41
N GLU A 358 -40.16 -13.15 -7.43
CA GLU A 358 -40.92 -12.56 -6.32
C GLU A 358 -41.38 -13.68 -5.38
N ALA A 359 -41.33 -13.41 -4.08
CA ALA A 359 -41.80 -14.34 -3.06
C ALA A 359 -42.17 -13.59 -1.77
N VAL A 360 -42.88 -14.26 -0.85
CA VAL A 360 -43.24 -13.68 0.45
C VAL A 360 -42.00 -13.49 1.31
N CYS A 361 -41.61 -12.24 1.60
CA CYS A 361 -40.42 -11.95 2.40
C CYS A 361 -40.56 -12.49 3.82
N ALA A 362 -39.71 -13.45 4.19
CA ALA A 362 -39.79 -14.15 5.48
C ALA A 362 -39.68 -13.23 6.70
N ALA A 363 -38.98 -12.09 6.57
CA ALA A 363 -38.79 -11.16 7.70
C ALA A 363 -39.93 -10.14 7.88
N CYS A 364 -40.79 -9.92 6.89
CA CYS A 364 -41.85 -8.91 7.02
C CYS A 364 -43.20 -9.35 6.47
N GLY A 365 -43.32 -10.59 5.99
CA GLY A 365 -44.55 -11.19 5.47
C GLY A 365 -45.06 -10.61 4.16
N LYS A 366 -44.40 -9.60 3.58
CA LYS A 366 -44.89 -8.94 2.36
C LYS A 366 -44.36 -9.64 1.10
N HIS A 367 -45.22 -9.86 0.11
CA HIS A 367 -44.80 -10.36 -1.22
C HIS A 367 -43.93 -9.31 -1.92
N ARG A 368 -42.66 -9.63 -2.14
CA ARG A 368 -41.66 -8.69 -2.64
C ARG A 368 -40.60 -9.44 -3.46
N ARG A 369 -39.86 -8.70 -4.28
CA ARG A 369 -38.68 -9.22 -4.98
C ARG A 369 -37.63 -9.75 -4.02
N VAL A 370 -37.11 -10.93 -4.33
CA VAL A 370 -36.03 -11.55 -3.57
C VAL A 370 -34.72 -10.85 -3.90
N ASN A 371 -34.19 -10.09 -2.94
CA ASN A 371 -32.90 -9.40 -3.08
C ASN A 371 -31.82 -10.00 -2.16
N ASN A 372 -32.26 -10.63 -1.07
CA ASN A 372 -31.42 -11.37 -0.14
C ASN A 372 -32.17 -12.66 0.22
N ARG A 373 -31.54 -13.61 0.90
CA ARG A 373 -32.22 -14.79 1.47
C ARG A 373 -31.79 -14.98 2.93
N THR A 374 -32.66 -15.59 3.75
CA THR A 374 -32.30 -16.05 5.10
C THR A 374 -31.28 -17.18 5.00
N ALA A 375 -30.70 -17.57 6.12
CA ALA A 375 -29.77 -18.71 6.15
C ALA A 375 -30.42 -20.03 5.69
N THR A 376 -31.73 -20.16 5.86
CA THR A 376 -32.57 -21.29 5.44
C THR A 376 -33.08 -21.17 4.00
N GLY A 377 -32.62 -20.15 3.26
CA GLY A 377 -32.97 -19.95 1.84
C GLY A 377 -34.28 -19.21 1.61
N GLU A 378 -34.98 -18.84 2.68
CA GLU A 378 -36.23 -18.11 2.57
C GLU A 378 -35.99 -16.72 1.98
N PRO A 379 -36.88 -16.25 1.10
CA PRO A 379 -36.75 -14.97 0.45
C PRO A 379 -36.72 -13.79 1.44
N LEU A 380 -35.78 -12.87 1.26
CA LEU A 380 -35.75 -11.58 1.96
C LEU A 380 -35.78 -10.43 0.96
N CYS A 381 -36.56 -9.41 1.28
CA CYS A 381 -36.50 -8.14 0.56
C CYS A 381 -35.21 -7.38 0.93
N SER A 382 -34.81 -6.44 0.06
CA SER A 382 -33.61 -5.62 0.25
C SER A 382 -33.61 -4.87 1.58
N ASN A 383 -34.76 -4.35 1.99
CA ASN A 383 -34.91 -3.57 3.23
C ASN A 383 -34.72 -4.43 4.48
N CYS A 384 -35.15 -5.68 4.46
CA CYS A 384 -35.01 -6.58 5.60
C CYS A 384 -33.63 -7.26 5.64
N GLY A 385 -32.98 -7.42 4.48
CA GLY A 385 -31.65 -8.01 4.35
C GLY A 385 -30.50 -7.08 4.70
N ASN A 386 -30.61 -5.77 4.45
CA ASN A 386 -29.47 -4.84 4.51
C ASN A 386 -29.43 -3.92 5.76
N LYS A 387 -30.41 -3.97 6.66
CA LYS A 387 -30.44 -3.12 7.86
C LYS A 387 -29.34 -3.53 8.86
N PRO A 388 -28.59 -2.60 9.47
CA PRO A 388 -27.75 -2.88 10.63
C PRO A 388 -28.60 -3.44 11.77
N LYS A 389 -28.09 -4.46 12.46
CA LYS A 389 -28.79 -5.14 13.55
C LYS A 389 -27.83 -5.29 14.74
N PRO A 390 -28.37 -5.38 15.97
CA PRO A 390 -27.56 -5.75 17.14
C PRO A 390 -26.90 -7.10 16.89
N CYS A 391 -25.58 -7.16 17.03
CA CYS A 391 -24.84 -8.40 16.92
C CYS A 391 -25.19 -9.29 18.12
N ALA A 392 -25.74 -10.48 17.91
CA ALA A 392 -26.06 -11.42 18.97
C ALA A 392 -24.83 -11.84 19.81
N GLY A 393 -23.63 -11.74 19.24
CA GLY A 393 -22.38 -12.11 19.94
C GLY A 393 -21.70 -10.98 20.72
N CYS A 394 -21.91 -9.71 20.36
CA CYS A 394 -21.24 -8.58 21.05
C CYS A 394 -22.15 -7.39 21.38
N GLY A 395 -23.44 -7.48 21.10
CA GLY A 395 -24.45 -6.45 21.35
C GLY A 395 -24.39 -5.22 20.43
N GLY A 396 -23.24 -4.93 19.81
CA GLY A 396 -23.06 -3.74 18.98
C GLY A 396 -23.88 -3.76 17.69
N ILE A 397 -24.32 -2.59 17.23
CA ILE A 397 -25.12 -2.44 16.01
C ILE A 397 -24.21 -2.40 14.79
N PHE A 398 -24.22 -3.47 14.00
CA PHE A 398 -23.36 -3.61 12.82
C PHE A 398 -24.15 -4.12 11.61
N ARG A 399 -23.53 -4.03 10.43
CA ARG A 399 -24.01 -4.81 9.29
C ARG A 399 -23.82 -6.30 9.57
N THR A 400 -24.89 -7.07 9.42
CA THR A 400 -24.87 -8.52 9.59
C THR A 400 -23.89 -9.15 8.62
N SER A 401 -22.84 -9.78 9.14
CA SER A 401 -21.83 -10.49 8.35
C SER A 401 -22.09 -12.00 8.29
N GLY A 402 -22.91 -12.52 9.20
CA GLY A 402 -23.49 -13.86 9.16
C GLY A 402 -24.52 -14.07 10.26
N ARG A 403 -25.08 -15.28 10.39
CA ARG A 403 -26.18 -15.56 11.32
C ARG A 403 -26.03 -16.88 12.06
N THR A 404 -26.48 -16.94 13.31
CA THR A 404 -26.59 -18.20 14.07
C THR A 404 -27.59 -19.16 13.40
N PRO A 405 -27.59 -20.47 13.74
CA PRO A 405 -28.59 -21.42 13.23
C PRO A 405 -30.04 -20.99 13.52
N GLU A 406 -30.25 -20.29 14.63
CA GLU A 406 -31.52 -19.72 15.07
C GLU A 406 -31.86 -18.40 14.32
N GLY A 407 -30.98 -17.97 13.42
CA GLY A 407 -31.18 -16.83 12.54
C GLY A 407 -30.68 -15.49 13.08
N GLU A 408 -30.02 -15.47 14.24
CA GLU A 408 -29.60 -14.24 14.90
C GLU A 408 -28.39 -13.58 14.21
N PRO A 409 -28.37 -12.25 14.02
CA PRO A 409 -27.33 -11.58 13.25
C PRO A 409 -26.02 -11.42 14.02
N LEU A 410 -24.88 -11.67 13.36
CA LEU A 410 -23.54 -11.52 13.91
C LEU A 410 -22.69 -10.54 13.08
N CYS A 411 -21.88 -9.72 13.75
CA CYS A 411 -20.89 -8.86 13.11
C CYS A 411 -19.72 -9.68 12.53
N GLN A 412 -18.87 -9.08 11.70
CA GLN A 412 -17.74 -9.77 11.06
C GLN A 412 -16.85 -10.53 12.05
N THR A 413 -16.58 -9.91 13.21
CA THR A 413 -15.70 -10.47 14.24
C THR A 413 -16.36 -11.64 14.98
N CYS A 414 -17.63 -11.50 15.38
CA CYS A 414 -18.38 -12.56 16.06
C CYS A 414 -18.71 -13.70 15.10
N TRP A 415 -19.08 -13.40 13.86
CA TRP A 415 -19.32 -14.39 12.82
C TRP A 415 -18.06 -15.21 12.53
N ALA A 416 -16.88 -14.58 12.49
CA ALA A 416 -15.62 -15.30 12.26
C ALA A 416 -15.28 -16.34 13.35
N LYS A 417 -15.91 -16.27 14.53
CA LYS A 417 -15.73 -17.19 15.65
C LYS A 417 -16.91 -18.16 15.85
N HIS A 418 -18.03 -17.94 15.17
CA HIS A 418 -19.27 -18.67 15.42
C HIS A 418 -19.28 -20.04 14.70
N PRO A 419 -19.71 -21.14 15.35
CA PRO A 419 -19.74 -22.47 14.73
C PRO A 419 -20.52 -22.55 13.41
N ALA A 420 -21.61 -21.80 13.27
CA ALA A 420 -22.39 -21.74 12.01
C ALA A 420 -21.64 -21.10 10.82
N ALA A 421 -20.54 -20.40 11.07
CA ALA A 421 -19.64 -19.93 10.01
C ALA A 421 -18.74 -21.06 9.48
N HIS A 422 -18.71 -22.20 10.17
CA HIS A 422 -18.00 -23.39 9.76
C HIS A 422 -18.92 -24.24 8.88
N ARG A 423 -18.41 -24.67 7.73
CA ARG A 423 -19.13 -25.51 6.78
C ARG A 423 -18.17 -26.61 6.32
N PRO A 424 -18.68 -27.80 5.96
CA PRO A 424 -17.83 -28.85 5.44
C PRO A 424 -17.14 -28.35 4.17
N CYS A 425 -15.83 -28.47 4.13
CA CYS A 425 -15.05 -28.20 2.93
C CYS A 425 -15.51 -29.13 1.80
N THR A 426 -15.81 -28.58 0.63
CA THR A 426 -16.23 -29.38 -0.53
C THR A 426 -15.14 -30.33 -1.07
N GLN A 427 -13.91 -30.24 -0.54
CA GLN A 427 -12.78 -31.08 -0.92
C GLN A 427 -12.37 -32.10 0.15
N CYS A 428 -12.21 -31.72 1.43
CA CYS A 428 -11.75 -32.64 2.48
C CYS A 428 -12.81 -32.95 3.55
N GLY A 429 -14.00 -32.35 3.47
CA GLY A 429 -15.06 -32.56 4.45
C GLY A 429 -14.83 -31.91 5.82
N SER A 430 -13.67 -31.30 6.10
CA SER A 430 -13.43 -30.64 7.39
C SER A 430 -14.45 -29.52 7.62
N VAL A 431 -15.03 -29.48 8.82
CA VAL A 431 -16.00 -28.46 9.21
C VAL A 431 -15.26 -27.28 9.82
N GLU A 432 -15.01 -26.27 9.00
CA GLU A 432 -14.27 -25.06 9.40
C GLU A 432 -14.73 -23.84 8.61
N ARG A 433 -14.22 -22.66 8.94
CA ARG A 433 -14.54 -21.45 8.18
C ARG A 433 -13.90 -21.48 6.80
N LEU A 434 -14.73 -21.75 5.80
CA LEU A 434 -14.34 -21.80 4.40
C LEU A 434 -13.65 -20.48 3.97
N HIS A 435 -12.67 -20.60 3.08
CA HIS A 435 -11.84 -19.50 2.63
C HIS A 435 -12.42 -18.83 1.38
N ARG A 436 -12.65 -19.61 0.32
CA ARG A 436 -13.31 -19.16 -0.92
C ARG A 436 -13.76 -20.37 -1.75
N HIS A 437 -14.75 -20.16 -2.63
CA HIS A 437 -15.27 -21.18 -3.56
C HIS A 437 -15.61 -22.53 -2.90
N GLY A 438 -16.18 -22.52 -1.68
CA GLY A 438 -16.56 -23.74 -0.97
C GLY A 438 -15.41 -24.53 -0.32
N ARG A 439 -14.16 -24.08 -0.43
CA ARG A 439 -12.99 -24.78 0.12
C ARG A 439 -12.52 -24.18 1.42
N CYS A 440 -12.07 -25.02 2.35
CA CYS A 440 -11.41 -24.57 3.56
C CYS A 440 -10.05 -23.94 3.26
N ALA A 441 -9.45 -23.30 4.25
CA ALA A 441 -8.16 -22.65 4.04
C ALA A 441 -7.06 -23.67 3.71
N ALA A 442 -7.09 -24.87 4.30
CA ALA A 442 -6.14 -25.94 3.99
C ALA A 442 -6.27 -26.48 2.56
N CYS A 443 -7.50 -26.73 2.09
CA CYS A 443 -7.78 -27.19 0.74
C CYS A 443 -7.57 -26.10 -0.32
N ALA A 444 -7.98 -24.86 -0.04
CA ALA A 444 -7.70 -23.74 -0.92
C ALA A 444 -6.18 -23.54 -1.05
N ARG A 445 -5.43 -23.59 0.05
CA ARG A 445 -3.96 -23.58 0.01
C ARG A 445 -3.42 -24.73 -0.84
N ALA A 446 -3.88 -25.96 -0.61
CA ALA A 446 -3.38 -27.11 -1.35
C ALA A 446 -3.70 -27.02 -2.85
N ALA A 447 -4.87 -26.52 -3.22
CA ALA A 447 -5.25 -26.29 -4.60
C ALA A 447 -4.40 -25.18 -5.25
N ASP A 448 -4.21 -24.06 -4.55
CA ASP A 448 -3.39 -22.95 -5.03
C ASP A 448 -1.93 -23.36 -5.16
N LEU A 449 -1.38 -24.05 -4.17
CA LEU A 449 -0.02 -24.57 -4.24
C LEU A 449 0.15 -25.56 -5.38
N ARG A 450 -0.80 -26.48 -5.60
CA ARG A 450 -0.76 -27.37 -6.77
C ARG A 450 -0.82 -26.59 -8.07
N GLN A 451 -1.72 -25.61 -8.18
CA GLN A 451 -1.80 -24.77 -9.38
C GLN A 451 -0.50 -23.99 -9.63
N LEU A 452 0.15 -23.54 -8.56
CA LEU A 452 1.40 -22.79 -8.65
C LEU A 452 2.62 -23.67 -8.87
N LEU A 453 2.63 -24.91 -8.38
CA LEU A 453 3.71 -25.89 -8.54
C LEU A 453 3.51 -26.78 -9.79
N SER A 454 2.40 -26.62 -10.50
CA SER A 454 2.18 -27.20 -11.82
C SER A 454 2.65 -26.25 -12.91
N PRO A 455 3.35 -26.74 -13.95
CA PRO A 455 3.62 -25.94 -15.14
C PRO A 455 2.31 -25.61 -15.88
N PRO A 456 2.27 -24.54 -16.70
CA PRO A 456 1.08 -24.19 -17.48
C PRO A 456 0.56 -25.37 -18.32
N GLY A 457 -0.69 -25.80 -18.10
CA GLY A 457 -1.30 -26.91 -18.84
C GLY A 457 -0.82 -28.31 -18.46
N GLY A 458 0.07 -28.45 -17.47
CA GLY A 458 0.63 -29.74 -17.03
C GLY A 458 0.36 -30.08 -15.56
N LEU A 459 0.83 -31.25 -15.14
CA LEU A 459 0.74 -31.72 -13.75
C LEU A 459 2.02 -31.39 -12.97
N MET A 460 1.87 -31.23 -11.65
CA MET A 460 2.98 -31.03 -10.71
C MET A 460 3.94 -32.22 -10.78
N ARG A 461 5.24 -31.95 -10.89
CA ARG A 461 6.27 -33.00 -10.97
C ARG A 461 6.55 -33.63 -9.61
N THR A 462 6.95 -34.89 -9.61
CA THR A 462 7.22 -35.69 -8.41
C THR A 462 8.34 -35.10 -7.54
N GLU A 463 9.35 -34.46 -8.15
CA GLU A 463 10.47 -33.84 -7.43
C GLU A 463 10.05 -32.62 -6.59
N LEU A 464 8.87 -32.03 -6.86
CA LEU A 464 8.31 -30.92 -6.08
C LEU A 464 7.37 -31.38 -4.97
N GLU A 465 7.11 -32.68 -4.86
CA GLU A 465 6.28 -33.22 -3.78
C GLU A 465 6.82 -32.84 -2.39
N PRO A 466 8.14 -32.90 -2.11
CA PRO A 466 8.68 -32.42 -0.82
C PRO A 466 8.40 -30.94 -0.54
N VAL A 467 8.42 -30.09 -1.58
CA VAL A 467 8.10 -28.64 -1.46
C VAL A 467 6.63 -28.44 -1.15
N PHE A 468 5.78 -29.14 -1.90
CA PHE A 468 4.35 -29.12 -1.70
C PHE A 468 4.03 -29.53 -0.25
N GLN A 469 4.57 -30.65 0.21
CA GLN A 469 4.38 -31.15 1.57
C GLN A 469 4.92 -30.20 2.65
N ALA A 470 6.08 -29.59 2.45
CA ALA A 470 6.64 -28.59 3.36
C ALA A 470 5.69 -27.38 3.54
N LEU A 471 5.12 -26.88 2.44
CA LEU A 471 4.21 -25.73 2.45
C LEU A 471 2.80 -26.07 2.96
N LEU A 472 2.49 -27.36 3.12
CA LEU A 472 1.29 -27.79 3.83
C LEU A 472 1.42 -27.73 5.36
N LYS A 473 2.63 -27.61 5.92
CA LYS A 473 2.85 -27.62 7.38
C LYS A 473 2.44 -26.29 8.08
N PRO A 474 2.76 -25.08 7.58
CA PRO A 474 2.39 -23.83 8.25
C PRO A 474 0.87 -23.54 8.22
N PRO A 475 0.33 -22.66 9.09
CA PRO A 475 -1.09 -22.35 9.13
C PRO A 475 -1.64 -21.91 7.77
N PRO A 476 -2.75 -22.50 7.27
CA PRO A 476 -3.13 -22.33 5.87
C PRO A 476 -3.39 -20.90 5.42
N ARG A 477 -4.01 -20.08 6.29
CA ARG A 477 -4.29 -18.67 6.01
C ARG A 477 -3.01 -17.82 5.93
N THR A 478 -1.96 -18.20 6.66
CA THR A 478 -0.66 -17.55 6.58
C THR A 478 0.00 -17.83 5.23
N VAL A 479 -0.06 -19.08 4.75
CA VAL A 479 0.45 -19.46 3.42
C VAL A 479 -0.34 -18.79 2.31
N LEU A 480 -1.68 -18.82 2.38
CA LEU A 480 -2.57 -18.14 1.42
C LEU A 480 -2.29 -16.63 1.36
N HIS A 481 -2.16 -15.99 2.52
CA HIS A 481 -1.78 -14.58 2.59
C HIS A 481 -0.38 -14.35 2.04
N TRP A 482 0.56 -15.25 2.30
CA TRP A 482 1.93 -15.17 1.78
C TRP A 482 1.96 -15.26 0.25
N ILE A 483 1.24 -16.21 -0.38
CA ILE A 483 1.19 -16.35 -1.85
C ILE A 483 0.33 -15.28 -2.54
N HIS A 484 -0.70 -14.72 -1.87
CA HIS A 484 -1.62 -13.77 -2.50
C HIS A 484 -1.28 -12.30 -2.28
N LYS A 485 -0.66 -11.93 -1.15
CA LYS A 485 -0.38 -10.54 -0.81
C LYS A 485 0.76 -9.93 -1.63
N VAL A 486 1.74 -10.73 -2.03
CA VAL A 486 2.93 -10.25 -2.75
C VAL A 486 3.17 -11.12 -3.98
N PRO A 487 3.01 -10.59 -5.21
CA PRO A 487 3.16 -11.36 -6.44
C PRO A 487 4.50 -12.11 -6.59
N ALA A 488 5.61 -11.53 -6.11
CA ALA A 488 6.94 -12.16 -6.17
C ALA A 488 7.03 -13.51 -5.43
N ARG A 489 6.25 -13.72 -4.36
CA ARG A 489 6.23 -15.00 -3.61
C ARG A 489 5.59 -16.13 -4.41
N ARG A 490 4.61 -15.76 -5.22
CA ARG A 490 3.90 -16.67 -6.13
C ARG A 490 4.80 -17.08 -7.29
N ALA A 491 5.52 -16.13 -7.85
CA ALA A 491 6.43 -16.35 -8.96
C ALA A 491 7.49 -17.41 -8.65
N VAL A 492 8.04 -17.44 -7.43
CA VAL A 492 9.02 -18.45 -6.98
C VAL A 492 8.49 -19.88 -7.12
N LEU A 493 7.25 -20.12 -6.68
CA LEU A 493 6.63 -21.45 -6.78
C LEU A 493 6.35 -21.83 -8.24
N GLN A 494 5.97 -20.85 -9.07
CA GLN A 494 5.73 -21.04 -10.50
C GLN A 494 7.01 -21.33 -11.28
N THR A 495 8.14 -20.73 -10.89
CA THR A 495 9.42 -21.04 -11.51
C THR A 495 9.90 -22.44 -11.12
N LEU A 496 9.76 -22.83 -9.85
CA LEU A 496 10.01 -24.21 -9.41
C LEU A 496 9.18 -25.20 -10.23
N ALA A 497 7.91 -24.86 -10.52
CA ALA A 497 7.01 -25.67 -11.36
C ALA A 497 7.54 -25.94 -12.78
N THR A 498 8.36 -25.06 -13.33
CA THR A 498 8.86 -25.15 -14.72
C THR A 498 10.30 -25.67 -14.84
N GLU A 499 11.14 -25.49 -13.82
CA GLU A 499 12.56 -25.90 -13.85
C GLU A 499 12.74 -27.42 -13.68
N ARG A 500 13.51 -28.07 -14.56
CA ARG A 500 13.83 -29.50 -14.44
C ARG A 500 15.08 -29.71 -13.59
N GLY A 501 15.03 -30.63 -12.62
CA GLY A 501 16.17 -31.00 -11.76
C GLY A 501 15.77 -31.17 -10.29
N PRO A 502 16.67 -31.70 -9.44
CA PRO A 502 16.43 -31.83 -8.00
C PRO A 502 16.35 -30.46 -7.33
N LEU A 503 15.52 -30.35 -6.28
CA LEU A 503 15.48 -29.16 -5.43
C LEU A 503 16.76 -29.08 -4.59
N THR A 504 17.55 -28.03 -4.77
CA THR A 504 18.75 -27.78 -3.97
C THR A 504 18.74 -26.36 -3.40
N HIS A 505 19.64 -26.06 -2.47
CA HIS A 505 19.78 -24.71 -1.91
C HIS A 505 20.14 -23.69 -2.99
N GLU A 506 20.95 -24.11 -3.95
CA GLU A 506 21.38 -23.33 -5.10
C GLU A 506 20.17 -22.95 -5.97
N VAL A 507 19.19 -23.85 -6.12
CA VAL A 507 17.92 -23.53 -6.81
C VAL A 507 17.18 -22.39 -6.10
N LEU A 508 17.12 -22.39 -4.76
CA LEU A 508 16.49 -21.31 -4.00
C LEU A 508 17.32 -20.02 -3.98
N ASP A 509 18.65 -20.13 -4.01
CA ASP A 509 19.57 -18.99 -4.02
C ASP A 509 19.47 -18.17 -5.32
N ARG A 510 19.12 -18.82 -6.43
CA ARG A 510 18.81 -18.14 -7.70
C ARG A 510 17.64 -17.16 -7.59
N PHE A 511 16.81 -17.25 -6.56
CA PHE A 511 15.67 -16.34 -6.32
C PHE A 511 15.99 -15.16 -5.36
N ALA A 512 17.26 -14.88 -4.99
CA ALA A 512 17.58 -14.04 -3.81
C ALA A 512 17.70 -12.50 -4.02
N THR A 513 17.04 -11.76 -3.09
CA THR A 513 17.61 -10.65 -2.24
C THR A 513 16.63 -10.13 -1.15
N ALA A 514 15.64 -10.90 -0.67
CA ALA A 514 14.66 -10.41 0.33
C ALA A 514 14.50 -11.36 1.53
N PRO A 515 14.03 -10.85 2.71
CA PRO A 515 13.49 -11.66 3.83
C PRO A 515 12.36 -12.64 3.44
N THR A 516 11.99 -12.68 2.16
CA THR A 516 10.86 -13.38 1.57
C THR A 516 11.19 -14.84 1.22
N ILE A 517 12.44 -15.18 0.86
CA ILE A 517 12.87 -16.57 0.58
C ILE A 517 13.39 -17.26 1.85
N ALA A 518 13.95 -16.51 2.80
CA ALA A 518 14.44 -17.05 4.07
C ALA A 518 13.39 -17.89 4.80
N TYR A 519 12.12 -17.45 4.81
CA TYR A 519 11.03 -18.21 5.42
C TYR A 519 10.66 -19.48 4.62
N LEU A 520 10.72 -19.42 3.29
CA LEU A 520 10.48 -20.58 2.42
C LEU A 520 11.59 -21.62 2.60
N ARG A 521 12.85 -21.20 2.60
CA ARG A 521 14.00 -22.07 2.81
C ARG A 521 13.98 -22.70 4.20
N ALA A 522 13.76 -21.90 5.24
CA ALA A 522 13.63 -22.42 6.61
C ALA A 522 12.49 -23.46 6.71
N ALA A 523 11.36 -23.23 6.02
CA ALA A 523 10.26 -24.20 5.97
C ALA A 523 10.63 -25.49 5.21
N LEU A 524 11.46 -25.41 4.17
CA LEU A 524 11.90 -26.57 3.37
C LEU A 524 12.97 -27.40 4.10
N VAL A 525 13.93 -26.75 4.76
CA VAL A 525 14.93 -27.39 5.63
C VAL A 525 14.24 -28.08 6.81
N ALA A 526 13.39 -27.37 7.54
CA ALA A 526 12.62 -27.94 8.65
C ALA A 526 11.68 -29.08 8.23
N ALA A 527 11.36 -29.17 6.94
CA ALA A 527 10.55 -30.26 6.39
C ALA A 527 11.37 -31.42 5.81
N GLY A 528 12.70 -31.33 5.79
CA GLY A 528 13.60 -32.33 5.19
C GLY A 528 13.60 -32.33 3.66
N ALA A 529 12.98 -31.32 3.02
CA ALA A 529 12.99 -31.17 1.57
C ALA A 529 14.32 -30.59 1.06
N LEU A 530 15.13 -30.03 1.96
CA LEU A 530 16.50 -29.57 1.73
C LEU A 530 17.39 -30.00 2.91
N PRO A 531 18.69 -30.26 2.67
CA PRO A 531 19.62 -30.56 3.76
C PRO A 531 19.80 -29.35 4.68
N ASP A 532 20.20 -29.57 5.93
CA ASP A 532 20.57 -28.48 6.83
C ASP A 532 21.73 -27.67 6.24
N ARG A 533 21.58 -26.34 6.27
CA ARG A 533 22.58 -25.38 5.80
C ARG A 533 22.66 -24.25 6.81
N ASP A 534 23.86 -23.94 7.28
CA ASP A 534 24.10 -22.79 8.14
C ASP A 534 24.09 -21.51 7.28
N GLU A 535 22.97 -20.79 7.30
CA GLU A 535 22.78 -19.56 6.53
C GLU A 535 23.69 -18.40 7.01
N GLN A 536 24.41 -18.52 8.13
CA GLN A 536 25.42 -17.53 8.56
C GLN A 536 26.81 -17.83 7.99
N LEU A 537 27.09 -19.08 7.62
CA LEU A 537 28.37 -19.53 7.07
C LEU A 537 28.35 -19.78 5.55
N ALA A 538 27.17 -19.73 4.92
CA ALA A 538 26.95 -20.18 3.54
C ALA A 538 26.51 -19.10 2.54
#